data_AF-A0A8H6XEN9-F1
#
_entry.id   AF-A0A8H6XEN9-F1
#
_cell.length_a   1.000
_cell.length_b   1.000
_cell.length_c   1.000
_cell.angle_alpha   90.00
_cell.angle_beta   90.00
_cell.angle_gamma   90.00
#
_symmetry.space_group_name_H-M   'P 1'
#
loop_
_entity.id
_entity.type
_entity.pdbx_description
1 polymer ?
#
loop_
_entity_poly.entity_id
_entity_poly.type
_entity_poly.pdbx_seq_one_letter_code
_entity_poly.pdbx_strand_id
1 'polypeptide(L)'
;MSETQVRNQADWVLTSPFKSEWGEDEREFGRRPRRVAELRMYTLSWAIRIKPDWQRKASDPDILTKWRQEALDQQSPLEYDKRMTEKMVDYVLAELAGYAKIADNTRGIERGCFDAIWYSDRLISDDVTERLKAAVSVLENVPASSRDWHPGSNEQVLDLVHPSLYCIVYDRTHAYDPHKPRVPANFLPVAVPAFGDDDSEADWSISLLRRPRWLGEARFPYINNLHPEKHQELYRVIEEVLSGFVPMFDRVLGDNNDENPLACDGQRLEAEQCIWGDEGPEDGGPTYQDYLEELVLGEGEEPPDEDEWYDSIRDEWKQTKKILPEAVAYKGQLEQTLSKISLRGRTIQCIIKLANIHLTPDRPEYKGGSWHVEGMANEHIVASGIYYYDEENITESRLSFRVPTQQPEYHVDREDHNCVYTLYGFASNEWCTQRLGEMVTKKGRALSWPNQYQHRVSPFKLSDPSKPGHRKILAIFLVDPTIEPIPSTTVVPPQQAEWAAEALQEAHQDSGSRAARLPQEVVDLVKGRLPTMTRKEAEEYRLALMKERTVFVGKYEDNACRVRMNMCEH
;
A
#
# COMPACT_ATOMS: atom_id res chain seq x y z
N MET A 1 34.13 -0.36 3.52
CA MET A 1 33.05 0.53 3.05
C MET A 1 32.78 1.51 4.19
N SER A 2 32.93 2.80 3.92
CA SER A 2 32.79 3.86 4.91
C SER A 2 31.41 3.85 5.56
N GLU A 3 31.36 4.11 6.87
CA GLU A 3 30.15 4.34 7.66
C GLU A 3 29.38 5.54 7.09
N THR A 4 28.54 5.33 6.08
CA THR A 4 27.52 6.32 5.69
C THR A 4 26.52 6.39 6.83
N GLN A 5 26.44 7.54 7.50
CA GLN A 5 25.59 7.81 8.65
C GLN A 5 24.14 7.35 8.40
N VAL A 6 23.59 6.56 9.32
CA VAL A 6 22.15 6.31 9.43
C VAL A 6 21.49 7.66 9.74
N ARG A 7 20.48 8.07 8.95
CA ARG A 7 19.82 9.37 9.17
C ARG A 7 19.10 9.40 10.51
N ASN A 8 19.14 10.54 11.21
CA ASN A 8 18.37 10.73 12.43
C ASN A 8 16.87 10.84 12.11
N GLN A 9 16.02 10.49 13.07
CA GLN A 9 14.55 10.47 12.89
C GLN A 9 13.97 11.84 12.57
N ALA A 10 14.60 12.91 13.06
CA ALA A 10 14.19 14.28 12.79
C ALA A 10 14.33 14.67 11.30
N ASP A 11 15.07 13.87 10.52
CA ASP A 11 15.36 14.09 9.10
C ASP A 11 14.54 13.16 8.20
N TRP A 12 13.47 12.54 8.70
CA TRP A 12 12.61 11.64 7.92
C TRP A 12 11.33 12.36 7.53
N VAL A 13 11.13 12.55 6.23
CA VAL A 13 9.88 13.08 5.66
C VAL A 13 9.20 11.93 4.94
N LEU A 14 8.32 11.23 5.66
CA LEU A 14 7.63 10.06 5.14
C LEU A 14 6.33 10.46 4.45
N THR A 15 6.15 10.06 3.20
CA THR A 15 4.94 10.38 2.45
C THR A 15 3.75 9.58 2.98
N SER A 16 2.67 10.26 3.36
CA SER A 16 1.39 9.67 3.75
C SER A 16 0.36 9.85 2.63
N PRO A 17 -0.53 8.87 2.38
CA PRO A 17 -1.68 9.08 1.48
C PRO A 17 -2.70 10.08 2.04
N PHE A 18 -2.56 10.53 3.29
CA PHE A 18 -3.59 11.29 4.02
C PHE A 18 -3.14 12.70 4.44
N LYS A 19 -2.38 13.43 3.59
CA LYS A 19 -1.98 14.82 3.91
C LYS A 19 -3.24 15.69 4.12
N SER A 20 -3.23 16.49 5.20
CA SER A 20 -4.36 17.32 5.68
C SER A 20 -4.66 18.51 4.78
N GLU A 21 -3.66 19.00 4.07
CA GLU A 21 -3.81 20.05 3.08
C GLU A 21 -4.04 19.37 1.73
N TRP A 22 -5.31 19.10 1.41
CA TRP A 22 -5.73 19.11 0.01
C TRP A 22 -5.57 20.57 -0.44
N GLY A 23 -4.32 20.99 -0.68
CA GLY A 23 -3.97 22.37 -0.93
C GLY A 23 -4.79 22.96 -2.07
N GLU A 24 -4.92 24.27 -2.07
CA GLU A 24 -5.62 25.07 -3.09
C GLU A 24 -5.11 24.82 -4.54
N ASP A 25 -4.04 24.04 -4.70
CA ASP A 25 -3.53 23.59 -5.98
C ASP A 25 -3.64 22.04 -6.12
N GLU A 26 -4.71 21.58 -6.78
CA GLU A 26 -4.94 20.16 -7.14
C GLU A 26 -3.75 19.55 -7.92
N ARG A 27 -2.83 20.38 -8.43
CA ARG A 27 -1.63 19.97 -9.17
C ARG A 27 -0.52 19.35 -8.29
N GLU A 28 -0.54 19.53 -6.96
CA GLU A 28 0.55 19.06 -6.08
C GLU A 28 0.30 17.69 -5.42
N PHE A 29 -0.89 17.11 -5.54
CA PHE A 29 -1.22 15.84 -4.89
C PHE A 29 -0.68 14.62 -5.67
N GLY A 30 0.01 13.71 -4.96
CA GLY A 30 0.50 12.45 -5.52
C GLY A 30 1.99 12.47 -5.89
N ARG A 31 2.47 11.40 -6.51
CA ARG A 31 3.88 11.33 -6.98
C ARG A 31 4.00 11.93 -8.38
N ARG A 32 5.19 12.43 -8.73
CA ARG A 32 5.50 12.73 -10.13
C ARG A 32 5.27 11.49 -11.00
N PRO A 33 4.55 11.61 -12.12
CA PRO A 33 4.27 10.48 -12.98
C PRO A 33 5.56 9.94 -13.62
N ARG A 34 5.63 8.62 -13.76
CA ARG A 34 6.69 7.93 -14.49
C ARG A 34 6.38 7.94 -15.97
N ARG A 35 7.39 8.09 -16.80
CA ARG A 35 7.23 7.97 -18.26
C ARG A 35 6.87 6.52 -18.64
N VAL A 36 6.04 6.34 -19.67
CA VAL A 36 5.60 5.01 -20.17
C VAL A 36 6.80 4.14 -20.52
N ALA A 37 7.83 4.71 -21.15
CA ALA A 37 9.07 4.01 -21.44
C ALA A 37 9.72 3.45 -20.17
N GLU A 38 9.74 4.23 -19.08
CA GLU A 38 10.30 3.80 -17.80
C GLU A 38 9.47 2.67 -17.15
N LEU A 39 8.14 2.76 -17.19
CA LEU A 39 7.24 1.68 -16.71
C LEU A 39 7.48 0.36 -17.46
N ARG A 40 7.83 0.43 -18.75
CA ARG A 40 8.17 -0.74 -19.57
C ARG A 40 9.56 -1.29 -19.22
N MET A 41 10.52 -0.43 -18.89
CA MET A 41 11.81 -0.84 -18.34
C MET A 41 11.64 -1.60 -17.01
N TYR A 42 10.77 -1.13 -16.10
CA TYR A 42 10.41 -1.87 -14.88
C TYR A 42 9.82 -3.24 -15.20
N THR A 43 8.91 -3.30 -16.18
CA THR A 43 8.25 -4.54 -16.58
C THR A 43 9.26 -5.57 -17.11
N LEU A 44 10.20 -5.15 -17.96
CA LEU A 44 11.28 -6.03 -18.45
C LEU A 44 12.20 -6.47 -17.31
N SER A 45 12.64 -5.54 -16.46
CA SER A 45 13.45 -5.83 -15.29
C SER A 45 12.78 -6.87 -14.39
N TRP A 46 11.50 -6.69 -14.09
CA TRP A 46 10.74 -7.63 -13.26
C TRP A 46 10.58 -8.99 -13.92
N ALA A 47 10.26 -9.04 -15.21
CA ALA A 47 10.14 -10.30 -15.98
C ALA A 47 11.45 -11.12 -15.98
N ILE A 48 12.61 -10.46 -15.87
CA ILE A 48 13.90 -11.13 -15.68
C ILE A 48 14.07 -11.58 -14.22
N ARG A 49 13.82 -10.68 -13.25
CA ARG A 49 14.07 -10.92 -11.82
C ARG A 49 13.14 -11.95 -11.17
N ILE A 50 12.00 -12.26 -11.79
CA ILE A 50 11.14 -13.39 -11.35
C ILE A 50 11.65 -14.76 -11.77
N LYS A 51 12.62 -14.83 -12.69
CA LYS A 51 13.17 -16.11 -13.14
C LYS A 51 13.94 -16.76 -11.97
N PRO A 52 13.87 -18.10 -11.79
CA PRO A 52 14.70 -18.79 -10.81
C PRO A 52 16.18 -18.49 -11.03
N ASP A 53 16.93 -18.29 -9.95
CA ASP A 53 18.37 -17.98 -9.96
C ASP A 53 18.76 -16.77 -10.83
N TRP A 54 17.88 -15.78 -10.95
CA TRP A 54 18.12 -14.62 -11.82
C TRP A 54 19.44 -13.91 -11.50
N GLN A 55 19.84 -13.79 -10.22
CA GLN A 55 21.09 -13.09 -9.84
C GLN A 55 22.34 -13.79 -10.39
N ARG A 56 22.40 -15.12 -10.31
CA ARG A 56 23.48 -15.92 -10.90
C ARG A 56 23.46 -15.77 -12.42
N LYS A 57 22.28 -15.88 -13.02
CA LYS A 57 22.09 -15.77 -14.48
C LYS A 57 22.44 -14.38 -15.02
N ALA A 58 22.16 -13.33 -14.27
CA ALA A 58 22.51 -11.95 -14.61
C ALA A 58 24.01 -11.68 -14.52
N SER A 59 24.79 -12.57 -13.88
CA SER A 59 26.25 -12.48 -13.85
C SER A 59 26.92 -13.23 -15.01
N ASP A 60 26.15 -13.92 -15.85
CA ASP A 60 26.61 -14.74 -16.97
C ASP A 60 26.47 -13.96 -18.30
N PRO A 61 27.58 -13.59 -18.97
CA PRO A 61 27.55 -12.79 -20.19
C PRO A 61 26.74 -13.43 -21.33
N ASP A 62 26.80 -14.76 -21.49
CA ASP A 62 26.10 -15.46 -22.58
C ASP A 62 24.59 -15.40 -22.36
N ILE A 63 24.16 -15.51 -21.10
CA ILE A 63 22.75 -15.38 -20.73
C ILE A 63 22.27 -13.93 -20.93
N LEU A 64 23.08 -12.93 -20.55
CA LEU A 64 22.74 -11.53 -20.78
C LEU A 64 22.60 -11.22 -22.27
N THR A 65 23.51 -11.72 -23.12
CA THR A 65 23.39 -11.58 -24.58
C THR A 65 22.09 -12.19 -25.10
N LYS A 66 21.71 -13.37 -24.60
CA LYS A 66 20.45 -14.01 -24.98
C LYS A 66 19.23 -13.20 -24.53
N TRP A 67 19.20 -12.75 -23.27
CA TRP A 67 18.09 -11.92 -22.77
C TRP A 67 17.99 -10.59 -23.50
N ARG A 68 19.12 -9.97 -23.87
CA ARG A 68 19.15 -8.77 -24.71
C ARG A 68 18.46 -9.04 -26.05
N GLN A 69 18.83 -10.11 -26.75
CA GLN A 69 18.22 -10.45 -28.04
C GLN A 69 16.71 -10.72 -27.89
N GLU A 70 16.32 -11.54 -26.91
CA GLU A 70 14.90 -11.82 -26.62
C GLU A 70 14.11 -10.53 -26.34
N ALA A 71 14.68 -9.60 -25.58
CA ALA A 71 14.05 -8.32 -25.26
C ALA A 71 13.88 -7.43 -26.51
N LEU A 72 14.89 -7.38 -27.39
CA LEU A 72 14.84 -6.62 -28.64
C LEU A 72 13.87 -7.21 -29.66
N ASP A 73 13.84 -8.54 -29.78
CA ASP A 73 12.90 -9.25 -30.65
C ASP A 73 11.45 -8.94 -30.26
N GLN A 74 11.17 -8.86 -28.95
CA GLN A 74 9.86 -8.46 -28.41
C GLN A 74 9.47 -7.01 -28.70
N GLN A 75 10.42 -6.13 -29.06
CA GLN A 75 10.11 -4.75 -29.46
C GLN A 75 9.67 -4.63 -30.92
N SER A 76 10.15 -5.53 -31.79
CA SER A 76 9.88 -5.50 -33.23
C SER A 76 8.41 -5.40 -33.64
N PRO A 77 7.44 -6.09 -32.99
CA PRO A 77 6.03 -6.00 -33.37
C PRO A 77 5.31 -4.75 -32.84
N LEU A 78 5.93 -3.94 -31.98
CA LEU A 78 5.29 -2.78 -31.36
C LEU A 78 5.40 -1.54 -32.26
N GLU A 79 4.50 -0.57 -32.08
CA GLU A 79 4.62 0.76 -32.71
C GLU A 79 5.87 1.49 -32.20
N TYR A 80 6.47 2.36 -33.01
CA TYR A 80 7.76 3.00 -32.71
C TYR A 80 7.77 3.72 -31.35
N ASP A 81 6.73 4.49 -31.05
CA ASP A 81 6.54 5.20 -29.78
C ASP A 81 6.23 4.30 -28.59
N LYS A 82 5.88 3.04 -28.87
CA LYS A 82 5.71 1.97 -27.89
C LYS A 82 6.88 0.99 -27.90
N ARG A 83 8.07 1.33 -28.40
CA ARG A 83 9.27 0.46 -28.32
C ARG A 83 10.22 0.91 -27.22
N MET A 84 10.90 -0.05 -26.60
CA MET A 84 12.13 0.26 -25.87
C MET A 84 13.28 0.29 -26.86
N THR A 85 14.14 1.29 -26.75
CA THR A 85 15.36 1.40 -27.54
C THR A 85 16.39 0.35 -27.09
N GLU A 86 17.46 0.17 -27.88
CA GLU A 86 18.58 -0.67 -27.45
C GLU A 86 19.21 -0.17 -26.15
N LYS A 87 19.38 1.14 -25.98
CA LYS A 87 19.94 1.73 -24.75
C LYS A 87 19.04 1.49 -23.54
N MET A 88 17.72 1.53 -23.69
CA MET A 88 16.80 1.18 -22.60
C MET A 88 16.93 -0.28 -22.19
N VAL A 89 17.01 -1.20 -23.15
CA VAL A 89 17.25 -2.63 -22.86
C VAL A 89 18.60 -2.82 -22.17
N ASP A 90 19.65 -2.16 -22.67
CA ASP A 90 21.00 -2.22 -22.11
C ASP A 90 21.05 -1.65 -20.68
N TYR A 91 20.32 -0.57 -20.41
CA TYR A 91 20.17 -0.04 -19.05
C TYR A 91 19.53 -1.07 -18.12
N VAL A 92 18.40 -1.67 -18.53
CA VAL A 92 17.69 -2.67 -17.72
C VAL A 92 18.62 -3.83 -17.37
N LEU A 93 19.40 -4.33 -18.34
CA LEU A 93 20.35 -5.41 -18.11
C LEU A 93 21.50 -5.00 -17.18
N ALA A 94 22.03 -3.77 -17.33
CA ALA A 94 23.07 -3.25 -16.46
C ALA A 94 22.56 -3.03 -15.01
N GLU A 95 21.33 -2.57 -14.84
CA GLU A 95 20.70 -2.30 -13.54
C GLU A 95 20.47 -3.58 -12.71
N LEU A 96 20.42 -4.77 -13.33
CA LEU A 96 20.31 -6.05 -12.63
C LEU A 96 21.41 -6.24 -11.56
N ALA A 97 22.63 -5.74 -11.84
CA ALA A 97 23.72 -5.78 -10.87
C ALA A 97 23.45 -4.87 -9.66
N GLY A 98 22.75 -3.75 -9.85
CA GLY A 98 22.26 -2.89 -8.77
C GLY A 98 21.27 -3.59 -7.87
N TYR A 99 20.26 -4.23 -8.48
CA TYR A 99 19.26 -4.99 -7.73
C TYR A 99 19.90 -6.08 -6.87
N ALA A 100 20.91 -6.78 -7.40
CA ALA A 100 21.65 -7.78 -6.64
C ALA A 100 22.44 -7.19 -5.46
N LYS A 101 22.95 -5.95 -5.55
CA LYS A 101 23.68 -5.28 -4.46
C LYS A 101 22.77 -4.77 -3.35
N ILE A 102 21.57 -4.29 -3.67
CA ILE A 102 20.63 -3.77 -2.65
C ILE A 102 19.84 -4.88 -1.95
N ALA A 103 19.86 -6.10 -2.49
CA ALA A 103 19.22 -7.26 -1.91
C ALA A 103 19.85 -7.68 -0.57
N ASP A 104 19.02 -8.10 0.39
CA ASP A 104 19.49 -8.80 1.59
C ASP A 104 19.54 -10.30 1.30
N ASN A 105 20.69 -10.81 0.85
CA ASN A 105 20.82 -12.23 0.58
C ASN A 105 20.72 -13.10 1.84
N THR A 106 20.95 -12.55 3.04
CA THR A 106 20.82 -13.30 4.30
C THR A 106 19.33 -13.57 4.60
N ARG A 107 18.48 -12.56 4.41
CA ARG A 107 17.02 -12.63 4.69
C ARG A 107 16.16 -12.89 3.45
N GLY A 108 16.77 -12.93 2.27
CA GLY A 108 16.09 -13.04 0.98
C GLY A 108 15.23 -11.85 0.62
N ILE A 109 15.55 -10.65 1.13
CA ILE A 109 14.78 -9.44 0.83
C ILE A 109 15.25 -8.87 -0.51
N GLU A 110 14.33 -8.79 -1.46
CA GLU A 110 14.57 -8.32 -2.83
C GLU A 110 13.53 -7.27 -3.23
N ARG A 111 13.89 -6.41 -4.20
CA ARG A 111 12.94 -5.43 -4.75
C ARG A 111 11.86 -6.16 -5.57
N GLY A 112 10.60 -5.77 -5.41
CA GLY A 112 9.46 -6.24 -6.19
C GLY A 112 9.38 -5.65 -7.59
N CYS A 113 8.16 -5.57 -8.12
CA CYS A 113 7.86 -5.14 -9.49
C CYS A 113 8.11 -3.65 -9.76
N PHE A 114 8.19 -2.82 -8.72
CA PHE A 114 8.36 -1.37 -8.80
C PHE A 114 9.22 -0.85 -7.63
N ASP A 115 9.61 0.43 -7.67
CA ASP A 115 10.27 1.13 -6.56
C ASP A 115 9.50 0.97 -5.23
N ALA A 116 10.22 0.98 -4.12
CA ALA A 116 9.70 0.86 -2.74
C ALA A 116 8.86 -0.40 -2.41
N ILE A 117 8.56 -1.26 -3.38
CA ILE A 117 7.94 -2.56 -3.14
C ILE A 117 9.05 -3.57 -2.86
N TRP A 118 8.98 -4.25 -1.71
CA TRP A 118 9.96 -5.26 -1.29
C TRP A 118 9.28 -6.56 -0.95
N TYR A 119 9.94 -7.68 -1.22
CA TYR A 119 9.43 -9.00 -0.87
C TYR A 119 10.54 -9.93 -0.40
N SER A 120 10.15 -11.03 0.24
CA SER A 120 11.02 -12.16 0.51
C SER A 120 10.21 -13.45 0.57
N ASP A 121 10.73 -14.50 -0.07
CA ASP A 121 10.14 -15.85 -0.04
C ASP A 121 10.73 -16.70 1.11
N ARG A 122 11.64 -16.14 1.91
CA ARG A 122 12.34 -16.84 3.01
C ARG A 122 12.51 -15.99 4.27
N LEU A 123 11.69 -14.94 4.41
CA LEU A 123 11.78 -14.01 5.54
C LEU A 123 11.45 -14.70 6.85
N ILE A 124 10.40 -15.53 6.81
CA ILE A 124 9.85 -16.27 7.93
C ILE A 124 10.19 -17.74 7.69
N SER A 125 10.83 -18.38 8.66
CA SER A 125 11.22 -19.79 8.58
C SER A 125 10.00 -20.70 8.68
N ASP A 126 10.10 -21.90 8.08
CA ASP A 126 9.04 -22.92 8.14
C ASP A 126 8.58 -23.26 9.57
N ASP A 127 9.48 -23.26 10.57
CA ASP A 127 9.12 -23.46 11.98
C ASP A 127 8.12 -22.41 12.49
N VAL A 128 8.46 -21.13 12.32
CA VAL A 128 7.59 -20.00 12.66
C VAL A 128 6.27 -20.08 11.89
N THR A 129 6.30 -20.50 10.62
CA THR A 129 5.09 -20.68 9.79
C THR A 129 4.18 -21.78 10.33
N GLU A 130 4.71 -22.94 10.70
CA GLU A 130 3.92 -24.04 11.24
C GLU A 130 3.39 -23.71 12.65
N ARG A 131 4.17 -23.01 13.48
CA ARG A 131 3.69 -22.47 14.76
C ARG A 131 2.58 -21.44 14.55
N LEU A 132 2.68 -20.57 13.55
CA LEU A 132 1.63 -19.62 13.20
C LEU A 132 0.35 -20.35 12.83
N LYS A 133 0.43 -21.34 11.93
CA LYS A 133 -0.74 -22.14 11.52
C LYS A 133 -1.38 -22.85 12.72
N ALA A 134 -0.57 -23.48 13.58
CA ALA A 134 -1.07 -24.17 14.76
C ALA A 134 -1.77 -23.20 15.73
N ALA A 135 -1.14 -22.05 16.03
CA ALA A 135 -1.68 -21.05 16.95
C ALA A 135 -2.94 -20.37 16.41
N VAL A 136 -3.00 -20.11 15.09
CA VAL A 136 -4.18 -19.53 14.42
C VAL A 136 -5.33 -20.54 14.32
N SER A 137 -5.05 -21.84 14.20
CA SER A 137 -6.10 -22.87 14.08
C SER A 137 -7.10 -22.86 15.24
N VAL A 138 -6.72 -22.37 16.42
CA VAL A 138 -7.61 -22.21 17.58
C VAL A 138 -8.72 -21.17 17.30
N LEU A 139 -8.41 -20.14 16.52
CA LEU A 139 -9.38 -19.12 16.09
C LEU A 139 -10.24 -19.60 14.91
N GLU A 140 -9.71 -20.50 14.08
CA GLU A 140 -10.41 -21.05 12.92
C GLU A 140 -11.41 -22.16 13.31
N ASN A 141 -11.01 -23.03 14.25
CA ASN A 141 -11.74 -24.22 14.66
C ASN A 141 -12.76 -23.92 15.77
N VAL A 142 -13.50 -22.83 15.60
CA VAL A 142 -14.63 -22.45 16.45
C VAL A 142 -15.95 -23.02 15.90
N PRO A 143 -17.00 -23.16 16.74
CA PRO A 143 -18.33 -23.53 16.25
C PRO A 143 -18.78 -22.63 15.09
N ALA A 144 -19.55 -23.18 14.13
CA ALA A 144 -19.95 -22.44 12.94
C ALA A 144 -20.68 -21.12 13.26
N SER A 145 -21.48 -21.10 14.33
CA SER A 145 -22.17 -19.90 14.83
C SER A 145 -21.24 -18.81 15.40
N SER A 146 -19.98 -19.15 15.67
CA SER A 146 -18.96 -18.26 16.24
C SER A 146 -17.94 -17.81 15.20
N ARG A 147 -18.06 -18.26 13.95
CA ARG A 147 -17.20 -17.80 12.85
C ARG A 147 -17.56 -16.38 12.46
N ASP A 148 -16.58 -15.49 12.52
CA ASP A 148 -16.74 -14.08 12.19
C ASP A 148 -16.49 -13.87 10.69
N TRP A 149 -17.50 -14.15 9.87
CA TRP A 149 -17.45 -13.88 8.44
C TRP A 149 -17.51 -12.39 8.17
N HIS A 150 -16.59 -11.90 7.34
CA HIS A 150 -16.53 -10.50 6.96
C HIS A 150 -17.86 -10.06 6.31
N PRO A 151 -18.46 -8.94 6.73
CA PRO A 151 -19.72 -8.46 6.18
C PRO A 151 -19.66 -8.31 4.66
N GLY A 152 -20.67 -8.80 3.94
CA GLY A 152 -20.75 -8.69 2.47
C GLY A 152 -19.80 -9.61 1.69
N SER A 153 -19.03 -10.49 2.36
CA SER A 153 -18.07 -11.39 1.69
C SER A 153 -18.64 -12.68 1.15
N ASN A 154 -19.97 -12.90 1.23
CA ASN A 154 -20.61 -14.18 0.89
C ASN A 154 -20.02 -15.38 1.66
N GLU A 155 -19.61 -15.15 2.91
CA GLU A 155 -18.90 -16.12 3.78
C GLU A 155 -17.66 -16.72 3.11
N GLN A 156 -16.91 -15.89 2.37
CA GLN A 156 -15.64 -16.27 1.77
C GLN A 156 -14.45 -15.68 2.52
N VAL A 157 -14.63 -14.58 3.28
CA VAL A 157 -13.55 -13.95 4.05
C VAL A 157 -13.83 -14.13 5.54
N LEU A 158 -12.98 -14.90 6.22
CA LEU A 158 -13.06 -15.16 7.65
C LEU A 158 -12.11 -14.21 8.39
N ASP A 159 -12.67 -13.37 9.26
CA ASP A 159 -11.91 -12.44 10.09
C ASP A 159 -11.50 -13.14 11.40
N LEU A 160 -10.19 -13.30 11.63
CA LEU A 160 -9.68 -13.93 12.85
C LEU A 160 -9.21 -12.88 13.86
N VAL A 161 -8.43 -11.91 13.37
CA VAL A 161 -8.10 -10.69 14.10
C VAL A 161 -8.44 -9.53 13.20
N HIS A 162 -9.59 -8.90 13.42
CA HIS A 162 -10.02 -7.72 12.68
C HIS A 162 -9.66 -6.45 13.46
N PRO A 163 -8.96 -5.47 12.83
CA PRO A 163 -8.52 -4.29 13.55
C PRO A 163 -9.71 -3.43 14.03
N SER A 164 -10.86 -3.49 13.34
CA SER A 164 -12.07 -2.73 13.68
C SER A 164 -12.89 -3.24 14.86
N LEU A 165 -12.60 -4.43 15.37
CA LEU A 165 -13.27 -4.92 16.58
C LEU A 165 -12.58 -4.34 17.80
N TYR A 166 -13.38 -3.82 18.74
CA TYR A 166 -12.89 -3.15 19.97
C TYR A 166 -11.93 -2.00 19.64
N CYS A 167 -12.23 -1.26 18.59
CA CYS A 167 -11.55 -0.05 18.19
C CYS A 167 -11.68 1.07 19.23
N ILE A 168 -10.86 2.10 19.13
CA ILE A 168 -11.03 3.36 19.87
C ILE A 168 -12.25 4.05 19.28
N VAL A 169 -13.21 4.42 20.12
CA VAL A 169 -14.34 5.28 19.76
C VAL A 169 -14.13 6.57 20.52
N TYR A 170 -13.98 7.69 19.81
CA TYR A 170 -13.74 8.99 20.47
C TYR A 170 -14.90 9.34 21.40
N ASP A 171 -14.58 10.04 22.49
CA ASP A 171 -15.48 10.41 23.59
C ASP A 171 -16.15 9.23 24.33
N ARG A 172 -15.81 7.97 23.99
CA ARG A 172 -16.30 6.76 24.67
C ARG A 172 -15.19 5.89 25.21
N THR A 173 -14.21 5.53 24.39
CA THR A 173 -13.06 4.73 24.81
C THR A 173 -12.23 5.54 25.79
N HIS A 174 -11.89 4.95 26.93
CA HIS A 174 -11.06 5.61 27.93
C HIS A 174 -9.59 5.19 27.77
N ALA A 175 -8.67 6.13 28.00
CA ALA A 175 -7.23 5.89 27.99
C ALA A 175 -6.55 6.59 29.17
N TYR A 176 -5.36 6.09 29.53
CA TYR A 176 -4.46 6.80 30.43
C TYR A 176 -3.58 7.77 29.65
N ASP A 177 -3.43 8.99 30.18
CA ASP A 177 -2.41 9.91 29.70
C ASP A 177 -1.00 9.32 29.98
N PRO A 178 -0.14 9.15 28.96
CA PRO A 178 1.17 8.53 29.13
C PRO A 178 2.12 9.34 30.02
N HIS A 179 1.85 10.63 30.24
CA HIS A 179 2.65 11.52 31.07
C HIS A 179 2.11 11.67 32.49
N LYS A 180 0.97 11.04 32.82
CA LYS A 180 0.36 11.11 34.15
C LYS A 180 0.37 9.75 34.87
N PRO A 181 0.28 9.74 36.20
CA PRO A 181 0.13 8.49 36.96
C PRO A 181 -1.12 7.72 36.53
N ARG A 182 -1.03 6.39 36.44
CA ARG A 182 -2.16 5.50 36.16
C ARG A 182 -3.07 5.37 37.38
N VAL A 183 -3.86 6.42 37.64
CA VAL A 183 -4.88 6.47 38.68
C VAL A 183 -6.25 6.69 38.05
N PRO A 184 -7.36 6.30 38.71
CA PRO A 184 -8.71 6.41 38.13
C PRO A 184 -9.07 7.81 37.63
N ALA A 185 -8.59 8.88 38.30
CA ALA A 185 -8.83 10.26 37.89
C ALA A 185 -8.19 10.64 36.54
N ASN A 186 -7.18 9.88 36.09
CA ASN A 186 -6.47 10.09 34.82
C ASN A 186 -6.91 9.09 33.74
N PHE A 187 -7.94 8.28 34.02
CA PHE A 187 -8.54 7.39 33.05
C PHE A 187 -9.75 8.10 32.45
N LEU A 188 -9.54 8.77 31.32
CA LEU A 188 -10.49 9.70 30.73
C LEU A 188 -10.85 9.27 29.29
N PRO A 189 -12.03 9.68 28.78
CA PRO A 189 -12.36 9.47 27.37
C PRO A 189 -11.28 10.03 26.45
N VAL A 190 -10.95 9.28 25.39
CA VAL A 190 -10.06 9.74 24.33
C VAL A 190 -10.81 10.81 23.54
N ALA A 191 -10.33 12.05 23.61
CA ALA A 191 -10.91 13.15 22.84
C ALA A 191 -10.66 12.97 21.34
N VAL A 192 -11.56 13.54 20.53
CA VAL A 192 -11.33 13.72 19.09
C VAL A 192 -10.05 14.55 18.90
N PRO A 193 -9.11 14.14 18.04
CA PRO A 193 -7.95 14.96 17.71
C PRO A 193 -8.41 16.31 17.14
N ALA A 194 -7.75 17.40 17.54
CA ALA A 194 -7.95 18.69 16.87
C ALA A 194 -7.32 18.61 15.48
N PHE A 195 -8.14 18.43 14.45
CA PHE A 195 -7.74 18.65 13.07
C PHE A 195 -7.86 20.15 12.76
N GLY A 196 -7.02 20.69 11.86
CA GLY A 196 -7.03 22.12 11.52
C GLY A 196 -8.40 22.60 11.01
N ASP A 197 -8.60 23.92 10.95
CA ASP A 197 -9.90 24.59 10.71
C ASP A 197 -10.66 24.15 9.43
N ASP A 198 -10.04 23.42 8.49
CA ASP A 198 -10.65 22.94 7.23
C ASP A 198 -11.19 21.50 7.27
N ASP A 199 -10.86 20.70 8.30
CA ASP A 199 -11.44 19.37 8.45
C ASP A 199 -12.76 19.49 9.22
N SER A 200 -13.88 19.56 8.48
CA SER A 200 -15.21 19.63 9.10
C SER A 200 -15.35 18.56 10.20
N GLU A 201 -15.76 18.97 11.40
CA GLU A 201 -15.93 18.17 12.64
C GLU A 201 -16.76 16.86 12.49
N ALA A 202 -17.29 16.56 11.30
CA ALA A 202 -18.31 15.55 11.05
C ALA A 202 -17.78 14.16 10.60
N ASP A 203 -16.48 13.98 10.31
CA ASP A 203 -16.05 12.80 9.54
C ASP A 203 -15.24 11.73 10.30
N TRP A 204 -14.92 11.88 11.59
CA TRP A 204 -13.98 10.98 12.28
C TRP A 204 -14.47 10.48 13.65
N SER A 205 -15.14 9.31 13.68
CA SER A 205 -15.72 8.80 14.94
C SER A 205 -14.88 7.73 15.66
N ILE A 206 -13.97 7.04 14.94
CA ILE A 206 -13.38 5.77 15.37
C ILE A 206 -11.91 5.60 14.90
N SER A 207 -11.03 5.00 15.72
CA SER A 207 -9.60 4.75 15.43
C SER A 207 -9.11 3.33 15.80
N LEU A 208 -8.18 2.74 15.04
CA LEU A 208 -7.80 1.31 15.12
C LEU A 208 -6.41 1.01 15.71
N LEU A 209 -6.03 1.51 16.88
CA LEU A 209 -4.59 1.61 17.17
C LEU A 209 -4.02 0.68 18.26
N ARG A 210 -2.82 0.14 17.96
CA ARG A 210 -2.02 -0.79 18.78
C ARG A 210 -0.54 -0.38 18.74
N ARG A 211 0.20 -0.67 19.82
CA ARG A 211 1.61 -0.25 19.97
C ARG A 211 2.50 -1.40 20.43
N PRO A 212 3.32 -1.98 19.55
CA PRO A 212 4.47 -2.76 19.97
C PRO A 212 5.63 -1.87 20.46
N ARG A 213 6.55 -2.42 21.26
CA ARG A 213 7.85 -1.81 21.54
C ARG A 213 8.93 -2.66 20.88
N TRP A 214 9.86 -2.05 20.12
CA TRP A 214 10.94 -2.77 19.46
C TRP A 214 12.30 -2.41 20.10
N LEU A 215 12.82 -3.32 20.91
CA LEU A 215 14.14 -3.19 21.59
C LEU A 215 15.15 -4.25 21.11
N GLY A 216 14.87 -4.91 19.99
CA GLY A 216 15.55 -6.12 19.53
C GLY A 216 14.62 -7.34 19.44
N GLU A 217 13.44 -7.24 20.07
CA GLU A 217 12.27 -8.13 19.95
C GLU A 217 11.02 -7.24 19.93
N ALA A 218 10.06 -7.53 19.05
CA ALA A 218 8.75 -6.87 19.08
C ALA A 218 7.93 -7.40 20.28
N ARG A 219 7.28 -6.53 21.05
CA ARG A 219 6.36 -6.96 22.12
C ARG A 219 5.07 -6.16 22.15
N PHE A 220 3.93 -6.85 22.17
CA PHE A 220 2.60 -6.22 22.29
C PHE A 220 2.09 -6.26 23.74
N PRO A 221 1.49 -5.18 24.27
CA PRO A 221 0.75 -5.24 25.53
C PRO A 221 -0.47 -6.16 25.41
N TYR A 222 -1.30 -5.90 24.40
CA TYR A 222 -2.34 -6.79 23.90
C TYR A 222 -2.74 -6.37 22.47
N ILE A 223 -3.51 -7.23 21.80
CA ILE A 223 -4.04 -7.16 20.45
C ILE A 223 -5.57 -7.26 20.60
N ASN A 224 -6.33 -6.27 20.10
CA ASN A 224 -7.79 -6.31 20.17
C ASN A 224 -8.35 -7.60 19.57
N ASN A 225 -9.36 -8.17 20.23
CA ASN A 225 -9.97 -9.45 19.86
C ASN A 225 -9.02 -10.67 19.96
N LEU A 226 -7.88 -10.54 20.65
CA LEU A 226 -6.98 -11.65 20.92
C LEU A 226 -6.51 -11.64 22.38
N HIS A 227 -7.08 -12.50 23.21
CA HIS A 227 -6.77 -12.56 24.64
C HIS A 227 -5.28 -12.89 24.90
N PRO A 228 -4.53 -12.05 25.63
CA PRO A 228 -3.08 -12.20 25.82
C PRO A 228 -2.70 -13.48 26.56
N GLU A 229 -3.49 -13.90 27.56
CA GLU A 229 -3.18 -15.11 28.31
C GLU A 229 -3.66 -16.41 27.64
N LYS A 230 -4.81 -16.41 26.96
CA LYS A 230 -5.36 -17.59 26.27
C LYS A 230 -4.62 -17.89 24.97
N HIS A 231 -3.99 -16.89 24.33
CA HIS A 231 -3.32 -17.02 23.04
C HIS A 231 -1.84 -16.63 23.06
N GLN A 232 -1.13 -16.90 24.16
CA GLN A 232 0.28 -16.52 24.34
C GLN A 232 1.19 -16.94 23.18
N GLU A 233 1.01 -18.16 22.64
CA GLU A 233 1.83 -18.63 21.52
C GLU A 233 1.56 -17.83 20.24
N LEU A 234 0.31 -17.45 19.97
CA LEU A 234 -0.02 -16.62 18.81
C LEU A 234 0.63 -15.23 18.93
N TYR A 235 0.67 -14.65 20.13
CA TYR A 235 1.40 -13.40 20.37
C TYR A 235 2.89 -13.53 20.04
N ARG A 236 3.56 -14.56 20.58
CA ARG A 236 4.99 -14.81 20.33
C ARG A 236 5.27 -14.95 18.83
N VAL A 237 4.46 -15.72 18.13
CA VAL A 237 4.65 -15.92 16.68
C VAL A 237 4.38 -14.64 15.89
N ILE A 238 3.36 -13.84 16.24
CA ILE A 238 3.13 -12.54 15.60
C ILE A 238 4.32 -11.60 15.83
N GLU A 239 4.91 -11.61 17.02
CA GLU A 239 6.09 -10.82 17.38
C GLU A 239 7.34 -11.24 16.60
N GLU A 240 7.53 -12.55 16.39
CA GLU A 240 8.60 -13.09 15.55
C GLU A 240 8.41 -12.71 14.08
N VAL A 241 7.19 -12.82 13.56
CA VAL A 241 6.85 -12.37 12.20
C VAL A 241 7.12 -10.87 12.04
N LEU A 242 6.63 -10.03 12.96
CA LEU A 242 6.88 -8.59 12.95
C LEU A 242 8.38 -8.27 13.00
N SER A 243 9.15 -9.00 13.81
CA SER A 243 10.60 -8.84 13.88
C SER A 243 11.29 -9.15 12.53
N GLY A 244 10.77 -10.13 11.77
CA GLY A 244 11.18 -10.40 10.40
C GLY A 244 10.85 -9.26 9.43
N PHE A 245 9.72 -8.57 9.61
CA PHE A 245 9.30 -7.46 8.75
C PHE A 245 10.09 -6.17 8.96
N VAL A 246 10.69 -5.95 10.15
CA VAL A 246 11.39 -4.69 10.45
C VAL A 246 12.47 -4.31 9.43
N PRO A 247 13.42 -5.20 9.04
CA PRO A 247 14.38 -4.89 7.98
C PRO A 247 13.77 -4.60 6.60
N MET A 248 12.55 -5.06 6.35
CA MET A 248 11.82 -4.79 5.12
C MET A 248 11.13 -3.43 5.19
N PHE A 249 10.53 -3.08 6.34
CA PHE A 249 10.02 -1.74 6.59
C PHE A 249 11.13 -0.68 6.54
N ASP A 250 12.32 -0.95 7.12
CA ASP A 250 13.49 -0.06 7.03
C ASP A 250 13.78 0.36 5.58
N ARG A 251 13.64 -0.59 4.64
CA ARG A 251 13.86 -0.33 3.21
C ARG A 251 12.69 0.44 2.59
N VAL A 252 11.44 0.00 2.83
CA VAL A 252 10.25 0.70 2.34
C VAL A 252 10.28 2.17 2.74
N LEU A 253 10.56 2.47 4.01
CA LEU A 253 10.67 3.84 4.51
C LEU A 253 11.85 4.58 3.88
N GLY A 254 12.98 3.90 3.69
CA GLY A 254 14.16 4.48 3.04
C GLY A 254 13.90 4.94 1.60
N ASP A 255 13.06 4.20 0.86
CA ASP A 255 12.64 4.59 -0.49
C ASP A 255 11.48 5.59 -0.50
N ASN A 256 10.72 5.65 0.59
CA ASN A 256 9.57 6.55 0.76
C ASN A 256 9.91 7.84 1.52
N ASN A 257 11.19 8.20 1.59
CA ASN A 257 11.64 9.44 2.22
C ASN A 257 11.76 10.56 1.17
N ASP A 258 10.91 11.59 1.28
CA ASP A 258 10.79 12.70 0.32
C ASP A 258 12.06 13.57 0.24
N GLU A 259 12.93 13.55 1.25
CA GLU A 259 14.25 14.19 1.20
C GLU A 259 15.23 13.53 0.19
N ASN A 260 14.78 12.51 -0.53
CA ASN A 260 15.56 11.89 -1.59
C ASN A 260 15.09 12.38 -2.96
N PRO A 261 15.63 13.51 -3.48
CA PRO A 261 15.24 14.03 -4.79
C PRO A 261 15.51 13.03 -5.92
N LEU A 262 16.42 12.07 -5.71
CA LEU A 262 16.72 11.01 -6.67
C LEU A 262 15.60 9.95 -6.77
N ALA A 263 14.73 9.82 -5.76
CA ALA A 263 13.59 8.91 -5.77
C ALA A 263 12.39 9.46 -6.57
N CYS A 264 12.30 10.78 -6.76
CA CYS A 264 11.13 11.43 -7.35
C CYS A 264 11.14 11.43 -8.88
N ASP A 265 12.29 11.48 -9.56
CA ASP A 265 12.33 11.76 -11.01
C ASP A 265 12.67 10.59 -11.94
N GLY A 266 12.86 9.37 -11.41
CA GLY A 266 13.07 8.19 -12.27
C GLY A 266 14.39 8.31 -13.05
N GLN A 267 15.49 7.87 -12.43
CA GLN A 267 16.85 8.15 -12.94
C GLN A 267 17.30 7.26 -14.12
N ARG A 268 16.34 6.75 -14.90
CA ARG A 268 16.60 5.84 -16.03
C ARG A 268 16.69 6.56 -17.36
N LEU A 269 15.94 7.64 -17.52
CA LEU A 269 15.81 8.37 -18.78
C LEU A 269 16.49 9.74 -18.69
N GLU A 270 16.86 10.28 -19.85
CA GLU A 270 17.32 11.65 -19.99
C GLU A 270 16.27 12.65 -19.48
N ALA A 271 16.66 13.92 -19.29
CA ALA A 271 15.75 14.96 -18.83
C ALA A 271 14.52 15.07 -19.76
N GLU A 272 13.39 15.49 -19.18
CA GLU A 272 12.16 15.69 -19.93
C GLU A 272 12.35 16.74 -21.02
N GLN A 273 11.86 16.41 -22.22
CA GLN A 273 11.87 17.27 -23.41
C GLN A 273 10.59 17.01 -24.20
N CYS A 274 10.12 18.01 -24.92
CA CYS A 274 9.00 17.87 -25.84
C CYS A 274 9.32 16.84 -26.93
N ILE A 275 8.38 15.93 -27.22
CA ILE A 275 8.57 14.89 -28.25
C ILE A 275 8.73 15.48 -29.66
N TRP A 276 8.42 16.75 -29.85
CA TRP A 276 8.55 17.45 -31.12
C TRP A 276 9.90 18.16 -31.30
N GLY A 277 10.69 18.31 -30.23
CA GLY A 277 11.91 19.10 -30.24
C GLY A 277 11.66 20.60 -30.43
N ASP A 278 12.67 21.30 -30.97
CA ASP A 278 12.63 22.75 -31.22
C ASP A 278 11.74 23.13 -32.42
N GLU A 279 11.35 22.16 -33.25
CA GLU A 279 10.52 22.34 -34.46
C GLU A 279 9.06 21.89 -34.25
N GLY A 280 8.63 21.70 -32.99
CA GLY A 280 7.25 21.36 -32.66
C GLY A 280 6.27 22.49 -32.89
N PRO A 281 4.95 22.18 -32.98
CA PRO A 281 3.93 23.23 -33.04
C PRO A 281 4.09 24.19 -31.85
N GLU A 282 4.08 25.49 -32.13
CA GLU A 282 4.36 26.53 -31.12
C GLU A 282 3.29 26.54 -30.01
N ASP A 283 2.03 26.19 -30.34
CA ASP A 283 0.87 26.23 -29.44
C ASP A 283 -0.12 25.07 -29.73
N GLY A 284 0.02 23.88 -29.13
CA GLY A 284 -1.01 22.81 -29.16
C GLY A 284 -1.37 22.16 -30.51
N GLY A 285 -0.90 22.72 -31.64
CA GLY A 285 -1.35 22.39 -33.00
C GLY A 285 -2.52 23.29 -33.45
N PRO A 286 -2.81 23.38 -34.75
CA PRO A 286 -3.92 24.22 -35.26
C PRO A 286 -5.25 23.74 -34.68
N THR A 287 -6.14 24.65 -34.29
CA THR A 287 -7.53 24.31 -33.94
C THR A 287 -8.34 24.05 -35.21
N TYR A 288 -9.52 23.42 -35.07
CA TYR A 288 -10.42 23.24 -36.22
C TYR A 288 -10.81 24.60 -36.84
N GLN A 289 -10.89 25.65 -36.01
CA GLN A 289 -11.16 27.01 -36.45
C GLN A 289 -9.99 27.60 -37.27
N ASP A 290 -8.74 27.40 -36.83
CA ASP A 290 -7.54 27.83 -37.59
C ASP A 290 -7.45 27.10 -38.94
N TYR A 291 -7.76 25.79 -38.94
CA TYR A 291 -7.83 25.00 -40.16
C TYR A 291 -8.88 25.55 -41.14
N LEU A 292 -10.09 25.88 -40.65
CA LEU A 292 -11.14 26.46 -41.48
C LEU A 292 -10.77 27.84 -42.04
N GLU A 293 -10.00 28.64 -41.29
CA GLU A 293 -9.55 29.97 -41.73
C GLU A 293 -8.48 29.91 -42.83
N GLU A 294 -7.67 28.84 -42.85
CA GLU A 294 -6.64 28.61 -43.88
C GLU A 294 -7.12 27.75 -45.06
N LEU A 295 -8.28 27.07 -44.93
CA LEU A 295 -8.79 26.13 -45.93
C LEU A 295 -9.25 26.83 -47.21
N VAL A 296 -8.67 26.45 -48.35
CA VAL A 296 -9.07 26.92 -49.68
C VAL A 296 -9.84 25.81 -50.40
N LEU A 297 -11.16 25.99 -50.53
CA LEU A 297 -12.07 25.03 -51.18
C LEU A 297 -12.27 25.32 -52.68
N GLY A 298 -12.36 24.28 -53.50
CA GLY A 298 -12.78 24.38 -54.90
C GLY A 298 -14.29 24.63 -55.08
N GLU A 299 -14.72 25.01 -56.29
CA GLU A 299 -16.16 25.17 -56.58
C GLU A 299 -16.92 23.86 -56.34
N GLY A 300 -17.79 23.85 -55.32
CA GLY A 300 -18.65 22.71 -54.97
C GLY A 300 -18.08 21.75 -53.93
N GLU A 301 -16.93 22.06 -53.32
CA GLU A 301 -16.38 21.30 -52.19
C GLU A 301 -16.91 21.84 -50.85
N GLU A 302 -17.23 20.92 -49.94
CA GLU A 302 -17.56 21.24 -48.55
C GLU A 302 -16.34 20.92 -47.66
N PRO A 303 -16.07 21.72 -46.62
CA PRO A 303 -15.01 21.41 -45.67
C PRO A 303 -15.30 20.06 -45.00
N PRO A 304 -14.28 19.27 -44.64
CA PRO A 304 -14.48 18.09 -43.80
C PRO A 304 -15.14 18.53 -42.49
N ASP A 305 -15.99 17.69 -41.93
CA ASP A 305 -16.56 17.98 -40.62
C ASP A 305 -15.49 17.89 -39.52
N GLU A 306 -15.85 18.35 -38.31
CA GLU A 306 -14.93 18.44 -37.18
C GLU A 306 -14.35 17.06 -36.82
N ASP A 307 -15.17 15.99 -36.88
CA ASP A 307 -14.74 14.62 -36.59
C ASP A 307 -13.77 14.09 -37.67
N GLU A 308 -14.07 14.33 -38.95
CA GLU A 308 -13.20 13.97 -40.09
C GLU A 308 -11.86 14.71 -40.03
N TRP A 309 -11.86 15.98 -39.63
CA TRP A 309 -10.64 16.75 -39.43
C TRP A 309 -9.82 16.22 -38.25
N TYR A 310 -10.42 15.98 -37.08
CA TYR A 310 -9.72 15.40 -35.92
C TYR A 310 -9.13 14.02 -36.25
N ASP A 311 -9.85 13.21 -37.03
CA ASP A 311 -9.36 11.91 -37.49
C ASP A 311 -8.14 12.07 -38.42
N SER A 312 -8.13 13.06 -39.30
CA SER A 312 -7.00 13.37 -40.18
C SER A 312 -5.76 13.84 -39.42
N ILE A 313 -5.93 14.76 -38.46
CA ILE A 313 -4.84 15.25 -37.59
C ILE A 313 -4.27 14.11 -36.74
N ARG A 314 -5.12 13.21 -36.24
CA ARG A 314 -4.69 12.03 -35.47
C ARG A 314 -3.85 11.07 -36.33
N ASP A 315 -4.18 10.91 -37.60
CA ASP A 315 -3.42 10.05 -38.51
C ASP A 315 -2.11 10.69 -39.00
N GLU A 316 -2.09 12.02 -39.16
CA GLU A 316 -0.87 12.79 -39.36
C GLU A 316 0.05 12.68 -38.15
N TRP A 317 -0.48 12.89 -36.94
CA TRP A 317 0.23 12.75 -35.67
C TRP A 317 0.91 11.38 -35.49
N LYS A 318 0.24 10.29 -35.88
CA LYS A 318 0.82 8.93 -35.83
C LYS A 318 2.05 8.81 -36.73
N GLN A 319 2.10 9.57 -37.82
CA GLN A 319 3.16 9.54 -38.83
C GLN A 319 4.27 10.56 -38.53
N THR A 320 3.98 11.60 -37.73
CA THR A 320 4.96 12.60 -37.32
C THR A 320 6.09 11.96 -36.52
N LYS A 321 7.33 12.34 -36.87
CA LYS A 321 8.52 11.85 -36.21
C LYS A 321 8.59 12.41 -34.78
N LYS A 322 8.72 11.51 -33.81
CA LYS A 322 8.82 11.82 -32.37
C LYS A 322 10.27 11.67 -31.87
N ILE A 323 10.74 12.62 -31.10
CA ILE A 323 12.00 12.62 -30.35
C ILE A 323 11.68 12.10 -28.94
N LEU A 324 11.83 10.80 -28.74
CA LEU A 324 11.51 10.16 -27.46
C LEU A 324 12.73 10.18 -26.54
N PRO A 325 12.54 10.34 -25.22
CA PRO A 325 13.64 10.36 -24.27
C PRO A 325 14.37 9.02 -24.29
N GLU A 326 15.69 9.09 -24.25
CA GLU A 326 16.55 7.91 -24.29
C GLU A 326 17.02 7.52 -22.88
N ALA A 327 17.44 6.27 -22.68
CA ALA A 327 18.03 5.85 -21.41
C ALA A 327 19.43 6.46 -21.20
N VAL A 328 19.67 6.97 -19.99
CA VAL A 328 21.03 7.35 -19.55
C VAL A 328 21.88 6.10 -19.34
N ALA A 329 23.18 6.23 -19.12
CA ALA A 329 23.99 5.09 -18.70
C ALA A 329 23.73 4.74 -17.23
N TYR A 330 23.60 3.44 -16.93
CA TYR A 330 23.55 2.98 -15.55
C TYR A 330 24.92 3.11 -14.88
N LYS A 331 24.98 3.89 -13.79
CA LYS A 331 26.16 4.26 -13.00
C LYS A 331 25.96 4.01 -11.50
N GLY A 332 25.01 3.13 -11.15
CA GLY A 332 24.68 2.81 -9.78
C GLY A 332 23.62 3.72 -9.15
N GLN A 333 22.69 4.26 -9.96
CA GLN A 333 21.60 5.13 -9.52
C GLN A 333 20.77 4.46 -8.42
N LEU A 334 20.42 3.18 -8.60
CA LEU A 334 19.62 2.40 -7.65
C LEU A 334 20.27 2.29 -6.25
N GLU A 335 21.60 2.16 -6.19
CA GLU A 335 22.34 2.10 -4.93
C GLU A 335 22.41 3.48 -4.26
N GLN A 336 22.41 4.55 -5.05
CA GLN A 336 22.44 5.94 -4.57
C GLN A 336 21.08 6.39 -4.03
N THR A 337 19.97 5.83 -4.54
CA THR A 337 18.62 6.19 -4.11
C THR A 337 18.17 5.47 -2.84
N LEU A 338 18.90 4.48 -2.32
CA LEU A 338 18.48 3.79 -1.10
C LEU A 338 18.88 4.59 0.15
N SER A 339 17.92 5.28 0.77
CA SER A 339 18.17 5.93 2.07
C SER A 339 18.25 4.90 3.20
N LYS A 340 19.23 5.04 4.08
CA LYS A 340 19.40 4.18 5.25
C LYS A 340 18.52 4.68 6.39
N ILE A 341 17.34 4.08 6.54
CA ILE A 341 16.48 4.19 7.72
C ILE A 341 16.67 2.95 8.60
N SER A 342 16.56 3.12 9.91
CA SER A 342 16.44 1.96 10.81
C SER A 342 15.45 2.20 11.93
N LEU A 343 14.48 1.31 12.02
CA LEU A 343 13.54 1.16 13.12
C LEU A 343 14.20 0.47 14.33
N ARG A 344 15.47 0.04 14.20
CA ARG A 344 16.18 -0.67 15.25
C ARG A 344 16.35 0.19 16.50
N GLY A 345 15.93 -0.33 17.65
CA GLY A 345 15.99 0.35 18.96
C GLY A 345 14.86 1.36 19.17
N ARG A 346 13.87 1.43 18.28
CA ARG A 346 12.76 2.38 18.35
C ARG A 346 11.47 1.73 18.83
N THR A 347 10.60 2.52 19.43
CA THR A 347 9.21 2.07 19.66
C THR A 347 8.41 2.36 18.39
N ILE A 348 7.74 1.35 17.84
CA ILE A 348 6.95 1.46 16.59
C ILE A 348 5.49 1.14 16.86
N GLN A 349 4.56 1.75 16.14
CA GLN A 349 3.14 1.41 16.24
C GLN A 349 2.72 0.58 15.04
N CYS A 350 1.96 -0.49 15.27
CA CYS A 350 1.54 -1.40 14.21
C CYS A 350 0.13 -1.90 14.45
N ILE A 351 -0.66 -1.95 13.39
CA ILE A 351 -1.99 -2.59 13.38
C ILE A 351 -1.84 -4.00 12.81
N ILE A 352 -2.42 -4.99 13.48
CA ILE A 352 -2.31 -6.41 13.07
C ILE A 352 -3.67 -6.91 12.62
N LYS A 353 -3.71 -7.54 11.44
CA LYS A 353 -4.90 -8.20 10.89
C LYS A 353 -4.57 -9.64 10.50
N LEU A 354 -5.43 -10.58 10.90
CA LEU A 354 -5.41 -11.97 10.45
C LEU A 354 -6.73 -12.26 9.76
N ALA A 355 -6.66 -12.67 8.50
CA ALA A 355 -7.84 -13.00 7.71
C ALA A 355 -7.54 -14.15 6.75
N ASN A 356 -8.57 -14.94 6.48
CA ASN A 356 -8.51 -16.05 5.54
C ASN A 356 -9.54 -15.87 4.45
N ILE A 357 -9.18 -16.21 3.23
CA ILE A 357 -10.14 -16.41 2.13
C ILE A 357 -10.36 -17.91 1.99
N HIS A 358 -11.62 -18.35 2.02
CA HIS A 358 -12.04 -19.72 1.82
C HIS A 358 -12.90 -19.83 0.56
N LEU A 359 -12.59 -20.83 -0.26
CA LEU A 359 -13.37 -21.23 -1.42
C LEU A 359 -13.90 -22.64 -1.21
N THR A 360 -15.13 -22.86 -1.64
CA THR A 360 -15.80 -24.18 -1.60
C THR A 360 -16.27 -24.55 -3.00
N PRO A 361 -16.57 -25.83 -3.27
CA PRO A 361 -17.17 -26.21 -4.55
C PRO A 361 -18.44 -25.40 -4.90
N ASP A 362 -19.23 -25.00 -3.90
CA ASP A 362 -20.44 -24.16 -4.09
C ASP A 362 -20.12 -22.67 -4.30
N ARG A 363 -18.96 -22.21 -3.83
CA ARG A 363 -18.46 -20.83 -3.97
C ARG A 363 -17.01 -20.85 -4.47
N PRO A 364 -16.77 -21.27 -5.72
CA PRO A 364 -15.45 -21.67 -6.19
C PRO A 364 -14.56 -20.49 -6.63
N GLU A 365 -15.09 -19.27 -6.64
CA GLU A 365 -14.40 -18.08 -7.16
C GLU A 365 -14.46 -16.92 -6.16
N TYR A 366 -13.32 -16.26 -5.97
CA TYR A 366 -13.20 -14.99 -5.28
C TYR A 366 -13.02 -13.88 -6.32
N LYS A 367 -13.93 -12.89 -6.32
CA LYS A 367 -13.99 -11.81 -7.34
C LYS A 367 -12.87 -10.77 -7.25
N GLY A 368 -11.98 -10.86 -6.25
CA GLY A 368 -10.97 -9.85 -5.97
C GLY A 368 -11.47 -8.75 -5.02
N GLY A 369 -10.55 -7.86 -4.65
CA GLY A 369 -10.82 -6.68 -3.82
C GLY A 369 -10.94 -5.39 -4.64
N SER A 370 -11.41 -4.33 -4.00
CA SER A 370 -11.35 -2.96 -4.54
C SER A 370 -9.93 -2.38 -4.43
N TRP A 371 -9.64 -1.35 -5.22
CA TRP A 371 -8.46 -0.52 -4.99
C TRP A 371 -8.62 0.25 -3.69
N HIS A 372 -7.60 0.23 -2.83
CA HIS A 372 -7.60 0.95 -1.56
C HIS A 372 -6.18 1.17 -1.05
N VAL A 373 -6.04 2.13 -0.13
CA VAL A 373 -4.93 2.25 0.82
C VAL A 373 -5.40 1.74 2.18
N GLU A 374 -4.48 1.42 3.09
CA GLU A 374 -4.84 0.94 4.42
C GLU A 374 -5.10 2.11 5.37
N GLY A 375 -6.21 2.02 6.09
CA GLY A 375 -6.60 3.01 7.11
C GLY A 375 -7.08 4.35 6.58
N MET A 376 -7.04 5.34 7.46
CA MET A 376 -7.48 6.73 7.31
C MET A 376 -6.47 7.66 7.99
N ALA A 377 -6.66 8.98 7.86
CA ALA A 377 -5.74 10.00 8.37
C ALA A 377 -5.36 9.81 9.84
N ASN A 378 -6.34 9.54 10.70
CA ASN A 378 -6.17 9.33 12.14
C ASN A 378 -5.34 8.11 12.54
N GLU A 379 -5.07 7.18 11.61
CA GLU A 379 -4.29 5.97 11.87
C GLU A 379 -2.84 6.09 11.40
N HIS A 380 -2.52 7.12 10.62
CA HIS A 380 -1.17 7.48 10.17
C HIS A 380 -0.35 6.30 9.63
N ILE A 381 -0.98 5.41 8.85
CA ILE A 381 -0.29 4.24 8.29
C ILE A 381 0.62 4.69 7.15
N VAL A 382 1.93 4.41 7.27
CA VAL A 382 2.95 4.79 6.27
C VAL A 382 3.38 3.63 5.38
N ALA A 383 3.27 2.41 5.88
CA ALA A 383 3.68 1.21 5.16
C ALA A 383 2.83 0.01 5.54
N SER A 384 2.63 -0.87 4.57
CA SER A 384 1.88 -2.11 4.71
C SER A 384 2.80 -3.30 4.50
N GLY A 385 2.55 -4.38 5.23
CA GLY A 385 3.25 -5.64 5.13
C GLY A 385 2.26 -6.80 5.18
N ILE A 386 2.40 -7.80 4.30
CA ILE A 386 1.58 -9.01 4.31
C ILE A 386 2.47 -10.24 4.24
N TYR A 387 2.21 -11.20 5.12
CA TYR A 387 2.75 -12.55 5.08
C TYR A 387 1.67 -13.55 4.66
N TYR A 388 1.87 -14.19 3.50
CA TYR A 388 1.01 -15.24 2.95
C TYR A 388 1.42 -16.59 3.56
N TYR A 389 0.95 -16.88 4.76
CA TYR A 389 1.48 -18.00 5.54
C TYR A 389 0.94 -19.37 5.12
N ASP A 390 -0.21 -19.43 4.44
CA ASP A 390 -0.73 -20.69 3.91
C ASP A 390 -1.66 -20.46 2.70
N GLU A 391 -1.60 -21.39 1.74
CA GLU A 391 -2.39 -21.38 0.52
C GLU A 391 -2.56 -22.81 0.03
N GLU A 392 -3.78 -23.20 -0.33
CA GLU A 392 -4.08 -24.55 -0.81
C GLU A 392 -5.23 -24.52 -1.83
N ASN A 393 -5.09 -25.31 -2.89
CA ASN A 393 -6.12 -25.56 -3.89
C ASN A 393 -6.75 -24.30 -4.53
N ILE A 394 -5.96 -23.26 -4.78
CA ILE A 394 -6.39 -22.10 -5.56
C ILE A 394 -5.50 -21.88 -6.78
N THR A 395 -6.01 -21.18 -7.78
CA THR A 395 -5.22 -20.66 -8.90
C THR A 395 -4.32 -19.52 -8.42
N GLU A 396 -3.32 -19.14 -9.22
CA GLU A 396 -2.40 -18.05 -8.90
C GLU A 396 -3.13 -16.77 -8.46
N SER A 397 -2.84 -16.30 -7.25
CA SER A 397 -3.33 -15.03 -6.70
C SER A 397 -2.28 -13.93 -6.87
N ARG A 398 -2.72 -12.71 -7.20
CA ARG A 398 -1.85 -11.53 -7.39
C ARG A 398 -2.33 -10.35 -6.56
N LEU A 399 -1.38 -9.49 -6.19
CA LEU A 399 -1.64 -8.16 -5.64
C LEU A 399 -1.14 -7.12 -6.64
N SER A 400 -2.06 -6.33 -7.20
CA SER A 400 -1.75 -5.25 -8.14
C SER A 400 -1.58 -3.92 -7.41
N PHE A 401 -0.74 -3.05 -7.95
CA PHE A 401 -0.41 -1.73 -7.40
C PHE A 401 -0.68 -0.61 -8.40
N ARG A 402 -1.17 0.52 -7.90
CA ARG A 402 -1.27 1.79 -8.62
C ARG A 402 -1.02 2.96 -7.67
N VAL A 403 -0.78 4.15 -8.20
CA VAL A 403 -0.58 5.36 -7.40
C VAL A 403 -1.22 6.57 -8.08
N PRO A 404 -1.86 7.48 -7.33
CA PRO A 404 -2.21 8.79 -7.86
C PRO A 404 -0.95 9.59 -8.17
N THR A 405 -0.99 10.39 -9.23
CA THR A 405 0.13 11.20 -9.67
C THR A 405 -0.24 12.66 -9.78
N GLN A 406 0.76 13.53 -9.64
CA GLN A 406 0.67 14.93 -10.03
C GLN A 406 0.45 15.03 -11.55
N GLN A 407 -0.05 16.18 -11.99
CA GLN A 407 -0.11 16.49 -13.42
C GLN A 407 1.32 16.74 -13.95
N PRO A 408 1.70 16.25 -15.13
CA PRO A 408 2.98 16.60 -15.76
C PRO A 408 3.10 18.11 -16.02
N GLU A 409 4.03 18.80 -15.35
CA GLU A 409 4.18 20.27 -15.37
C GLU A 409 4.47 20.84 -16.78
N TYR A 410 5.32 20.19 -17.60
CA TYR A 410 5.91 20.82 -18.81
C TYR A 410 4.99 20.86 -20.05
N HIS A 411 3.81 20.23 -20.02
CA HIS A 411 2.95 20.06 -21.20
C HIS A 411 1.55 20.63 -21.06
N VAL A 412 1.15 21.04 -19.85
CA VAL A 412 -0.15 21.66 -19.58
C VAL A 412 -0.20 23.06 -20.19
N ASP A 413 0.86 23.86 -20.02
CA ASP A 413 0.95 25.24 -20.54
C ASP A 413 0.94 25.34 -22.09
N ARG A 414 1.12 24.22 -22.80
CA ARG A 414 1.14 24.15 -24.28
C ARG A 414 -0.06 23.42 -24.87
N GLU A 415 -0.99 22.95 -24.03
CA GLU A 415 -2.15 22.14 -24.43
C GLU A 415 -1.77 20.91 -25.31
N ASP A 416 -0.53 20.40 -25.18
CA ASP A 416 0.00 19.35 -26.05
C ASP A 416 -0.42 17.95 -25.56
N HIS A 417 -1.67 17.61 -25.83
CA HIS A 417 -2.28 16.32 -25.47
C HIS A 417 -1.49 15.13 -25.99
N ASN A 418 -0.89 15.29 -27.17
CA ASN A 418 -0.16 14.24 -27.85
C ASN A 418 1.17 13.94 -27.16
N CYS A 419 1.88 14.96 -26.69
CA CYS A 419 3.11 14.79 -25.94
C CYS A 419 2.85 14.16 -24.57
N VAL A 420 1.85 14.65 -23.82
CA VAL A 420 1.46 14.05 -22.52
C VAL A 420 1.10 12.57 -22.67
N TYR A 421 0.23 12.25 -23.63
CA TYR A 421 -0.19 10.88 -23.87
C TYR A 421 0.98 9.97 -24.25
N THR A 422 1.86 10.44 -25.14
CA THR A 422 3.02 9.66 -25.58
C THR A 422 4.01 9.41 -24.43
N LEU A 423 4.29 10.43 -23.62
CA LEU A 423 5.29 10.33 -22.55
C LEU A 423 4.77 9.63 -21.30
N TYR A 424 3.52 9.89 -20.88
CA TYR A 424 2.99 9.47 -19.58
C TYR A 424 1.79 8.52 -19.68
N GLY A 425 1.15 8.44 -20.85
CA GLY A 425 0.01 7.55 -21.08
C GLY A 425 -1.31 8.08 -20.53
N PHE A 426 -1.41 9.37 -20.23
CA PHE A 426 -2.66 10.03 -19.83
C PHE A 426 -3.34 10.64 -21.04
N ALA A 427 -4.59 10.25 -21.31
CA ALA A 427 -5.42 10.99 -22.27
C ALA A 427 -6.10 12.20 -21.58
N SER A 428 -6.59 13.16 -22.39
CA SER A 428 -7.37 14.29 -21.88
C SER A 428 -8.58 13.77 -21.08
N ASN A 429 -8.87 14.40 -19.94
CA ASN A 429 -9.94 14.00 -19.00
C ASN A 429 -9.80 12.60 -18.36
N GLU A 430 -8.68 11.88 -18.59
CA GLU A 430 -8.38 10.67 -17.82
C GLU A 430 -7.89 11.02 -16.41
N TRP A 431 -8.00 10.03 -15.53
CA TRP A 431 -7.57 10.15 -14.15
C TRP A 431 -6.05 10.09 -14.05
N CYS A 432 -5.44 10.98 -13.26
CA CYS A 432 -4.00 10.99 -12.99
C CYS A 432 -3.60 9.85 -12.05
N THR A 433 -3.67 8.61 -12.54
CA THR A 433 -3.33 7.40 -11.78
C THR A 433 -2.52 6.43 -12.65
N GLN A 434 -1.35 6.03 -12.17
CA GLN A 434 -0.48 5.08 -12.88
C GLN A 434 -0.48 3.70 -12.24
N ARG A 435 -0.58 2.67 -13.09
CA ARG A 435 -0.37 1.27 -12.67
C ARG A 435 1.12 1.03 -12.51
N LEU A 436 1.52 0.53 -11.34
CA LEU A 436 2.93 0.30 -11.00
C LEU A 436 3.39 -1.12 -11.33
N GLY A 437 2.46 -2.08 -11.32
CA GLY A 437 2.73 -3.49 -11.58
C GLY A 437 2.00 -4.40 -10.61
N GLU A 438 2.43 -5.66 -10.54
CA GLU A 438 1.81 -6.65 -9.67
C GLU A 438 2.79 -7.72 -9.16
N MET A 439 2.45 -8.28 -8.01
CA MET A 439 3.20 -9.32 -7.33
C MET A 439 2.35 -10.58 -7.19
N VAL A 440 2.89 -11.74 -7.55
CA VAL A 440 2.29 -13.03 -7.21
C VAL A 440 2.31 -13.22 -5.70
N THR A 441 1.20 -13.61 -5.09
CA THR A 441 1.03 -13.74 -3.64
C THR A 441 0.89 -15.20 -3.23
N LYS A 442 1.98 -15.95 -3.38
CA LYS A 442 2.07 -17.38 -3.07
C LYS A 442 2.38 -17.63 -1.58
N LYS A 443 2.04 -18.83 -1.09
CA LYS A 443 2.50 -19.34 0.22
C LYS A 443 4.00 -19.09 0.49
N GLY A 444 4.30 -18.65 1.71
CA GLY A 444 5.65 -18.36 2.20
C GLY A 444 6.17 -16.96 1.84
N ARG A 445 5.48 -16.22 0.96
CA ARG A 445 5.90 -14.87 0.57
C ARG A 445 5.54 -13.83 1.63
N ALA A 446 6.51 -13.02 2.01
CA ALA A 446 6.33 -11.75 2.69
C ALA A 446 6.46 -10.61 1.68
N LEU A 447 5.60 -9.59 1.77
CA LEU A 447 5.55 -8.45 0.87
C LEU A 447 5.36 -7.17 1.69
N SER A 448 6.05 -6.08 1.35
CA SER A 448 5.85 -4.77 1.97
C SER A 448 6.03 -3.61 0.99
N TRP A 449 5.26 -2.54 1.18
CA TRP A 449 5.21 -1.38 0.30
C TRP A 449 4.73 -0.13 1.06
N PRO A 450 4.96 1.09 0.53
CA PRO A 450 4.44 2.32 1.14
C PRO A 450 2.91 2.38 1.02
N ASN A 451 2.24 2.89 2.04
CA ASN A 451 0.77 2.93 2.07
C ASN A 451 0.15 3.86 1.01
N GLN A 452 0.95 4.78 0.42
CA GLN A 452 0.53 5.59 -0.72
C GLN A 452 0.22 4.77 -1.98
N TYR A 453 0.73 3.54 -2.09
CA TYR A 453 0.42 2.68 -3.23
C TYR A 453 -0.90 1.99 -2.96
N GLN A 454 -1.92 2.46 -3.67
CA GLN A 454 -3.18 1.75 -3.75
C GLN A 454 -2.91 0.34 -4.26
N HIS A 455 -3.57 -0.62 -3.62
CA HIS A 455 -3.42 -2.02 -3.96
C HIS A 455 -4.78 -2.69 -4.07
N ARG A 456 -4.83 -3.79 -4.82
CA ARG A 456 -5.99 -4.66 -4.90
C ARG A 456 -5.58 -6.11 -5.03
N VAL A 457 -6.37 -6.99 -4.43
CA VAL A 457 -6.25 -8.44 -4.64
C VAL A 457 -6.96 -8.80 -5.95
N SER A 458 -6.26 -9.47 -6.86
CA SER A 458 -6.83 -9.96 -8.11
C SER A 458 -7.80 -11.14 -7.89
N PRO A 459 -8.78 -11.36 -8.79
CA PRO A 459 -9.64 -12.53 -8.72
C PRO A 459 -8.84 -13.85 -8.78
N PHE A 460 -9.34 -14.88 -8.10
CA PHE A 460 -8.80 -16.25 -8.19
C PHE A 460 -9.90 -17.27 -7.89
N LYS A 461 -9.68 -18.54 -8.23
CA LYS A 461 -10.66 -19.62 -8.07
C LYS A 461 -10.01 -20.91 -7.59
N LEU A 462 -10.81 -21.93 -7.33
CA LEU A 462 -10.31 -23.27 -7.03
C LEU A 462 -9.51 -23.85 -8.20
N SER A 463 -8.38 -24.47 -7.89
CA SER A 463 -7.58 -25.23 -8.86
C SER A 463 -8.23 -26.59 -9.19
N ASP A 464 -8.66 -27.32 -8.16
CA ASP A 464 -9.54 -28.49 -8.24
C ASP A 464 -10.92 -28.09 -7.70
N PRO A 465 -11.92 -27.84 -8.58
CA PRO A 465 -13.26 -27.41 -8.18
C PRO A 465 -14.02 -28.40 -7.29
N SER A 466 -13.56 -29.65 -7.16
CA SER A 466 -14.20 -30.67 -6.33
C SER A 466 -13.82 -30.59 -4.86
N LYS A 467 -12.80 -29.81 -4.50
CA LYS A 467 -12.26 -29.70 -3.14
C LYS A 467 -12.28 -28.24 -2.66
N PRO A 468 -12.39 -28.00 -1.35
CA PRO A 468 -12.21 -26.66 -0.82
C PRO A 468 -10.77 -26.17 -1.03
N GLY A 469 -10.58 -24.86 -0.93
CA GLY A 469 -9.28 -24.22 -1.01
C GLY A 469 -9.24 -22.95 -0.17
N HIS A 470 -8.04 -22.45 0.11
CA HIS A 470 -7.87 -21.25 0.94
C HIS A 470 -6.62 -20.46 0.61
N ARG A 471 -6.64 -19.22 1.09
CA ARG A 471 -5.49 -18.30 1.16
C ARG A 471 -5.53 -17.59 2.49
N LYS A 472 -4.46 -17.66 3.26
CA LYS A 472 -4.40 -17.14 4.62
C LYS A 472 -3.30 -16.11 4.78
N ILE A 473 -3.61 -15.00 5.45
CA ILE A 473 -2.71 -13.86 5.58
C ILE A 473 -2.57 -13.34 7.01
N LEU A 474 -1.36 -12.87 7.34
CA LEU A 474 -1.09 -11.97 8.44
C LEU A 474 -0.65 -10.63 7.85
N ALA A 475 -1.42 -9.58 8.07
CA ALA A 475 -1.10 -8.22 7.65
C ALA A 475 -0.66 -7.37 8.84
N ILE A 476 0.35 -6.52 8.58
CA ILE A 476 0.98 -5.59 9.52
C ILE A 476 0.96 -4.22 8.86
N PHE A 477 0.28 -3.26 9.48
CA PHE A 477 0.25 -1.88 9.01
C PHE A 477 1.09 -1.04 9.96
N LEU A 478 2.21 -0.50 9.47
CA LEU A 478 3.13 0.32 10.22
C LEU A 478 2.59 1.76 10.29
N VAL A 479 2.33 2.20 11.50
CA VAL A 479 2.00 3.60 11.81
C VAL A 479 3.28 4.42 11.76
N ASP A 480 3.16 5.67 11.33
CA ASP A 480 4.26 6.61 11.17
C ASP A 480 5.12 6.68 12.45
N PRO A 481 6.40 6.26 12.38
CA PRO A 481 7.29 6.35 13.51
C PRO A 481 7.82 7.77 13.75
N THR A 482 7.58 8.76 12.87
CA THR A 482 8.10 10.14 13.03
C THR A 482 7.16 11.07 13.79
N ILE A 483 5.88 10.70 13.91
CA ILE A 483 4.88 11.51 14.63
C ILE A 483 4.87 11.22 16.13
N GLU A 484 4.21 12.09 16.88
CA GLU A 484 3.89 11.82 18.28
C GLU A 484 3.01 10.56 18.40
N PRO A 485 3.31 9.63 19.33
CA PRO A 485 2.58 8.40 19.46
C PRO A 485 1.08 8.60 19.71
N ILE A 486 0.27 8.13 18.76
CA ILE A 486 -1.19 8.14 18.86
C ILE A 486 -1.71 7.11 19.89
N PRO A 487 -2.88 7.32 20.53
CA PRO A 487 -3.43 6.41 21.54
C PRO A 487 -3.49 4.96 21.06
N SER A 488 -3.20 4.00 21.94
CA SER A 488 -3.06 2.59 21.58
C SER A 488 -3.22 1.66 22.80
N THR A 489 -3.13 0.35 22.58
CA THR A 489 -3.16 -0.71 23.62
C THR A 489 -2.09 -0.58 24.73
N THR A 490 -1.15 0.36 24.63
CA THR A 490 -0.26 0.71 25.76
C THR A 490 -0.96 1.56 26.82
N VAL A 491 -1.89 2.42 26.40
CA VAL A 491 -2.57 3.40 27.25
C VAL A 491 -4.08 3.15 27.38
N VAL A 492 -4.67 2.46 26.41
CA VAL A 492 -6.04 1.95 26.42
C VAL A 492 -5.99 0.55 27.03
N PRO A 493 -6.73 0.25 28.13
CA PRO A 493 -6.89 -1.11 28.64
C PRO A 493 -7.78 -1.98 27.74
N PRO A 494 -7.79 -3.32 27.92
CA PRO A 494 -8.70 -4.19 27.20
C PRO A 494 -10.15 -3.72 27.29
N GLN A 495 -10.78 -3.56 26.13
CA GLN A 495 -12.13 -3.01 26.02
C GLN A 495 -13.22 -4.10 26.04
N GLN A 496 -12.86 -5.37 26.06
CA GLN A 496 -13.80 -6.49 26.03
C GLN A 496 -14.55 -6.57 27.38
N ALA A 497 -15.86 -6.35 27.36
CA ALA A 497 -16.68 -6.41 28.59
C ALA A 497 -16.60 -7.80 29.27
N GLU A 498 -16.49 -8.87 28.47
CA GLU A 498 -16.29 -10.23 28.97
C GLU A 498 -14.96 -10.39 29.72
N TRP A 499 -13.84 -9.88 29.18
CA TRP A 499 -12.54 -10.01 29.84
C TRP A 499 -12.50 -9.19 31.13
N ALA A 500 -13.07 -8.00 31.11
CA ALA A 500 -13.18 -7.17 32.30
C ALA A 500 -14.05 -7.84 33.38
N ALA A 501 -15.13 -8.52 32.98
CA ALA A 501 -15.98 -9.27 33.88
C ALA A 501 -15.29 -10.51 34.46
N GLU A 502 -14.56 -11.27 33.64
CA GLU A 502 -13.74 -12.41 34.07
C GLU A 502 -12.69 -11.94 35.09
N ALA A 503 -11.91 -10.92 34.76
CA ALA A 503 -10.86 -10.38 35.64
C ALA A 503 -11.44 -9.82 36.96
N LEU A 504 -12.61 -9.17 36.92
CA LEU A 504 -13.27 -8.68 38.12
C LEU A 504 -13.78 -9.83 39.00
N GLN A 505 -14.29 -10.91 38.38
CA GLN A 505 -14.75 -12.09 39.11
C GLN A 505 -13.59 -12.85 39.74
N GLU A 506 -12.48 -13.02 39.02
CA GLU A 506 -11.24 -13.60 39.56
C GLU A 506 -10.73 -12.77 40.75
N ALA A 507 -10.70 -11.44 40.61
CA ALA A 507 -10.33 -10.55 41.71
C ALA A 507 -11.32 -10.60 42.89
N HIS A 508 -12.59 -10.93 42.67
CA HIS A 508 -13.57 -11.13 43.74
C HIS A 508 -13.37 -12.47 44.46
N GLN A 509 -12.91 -13.49 43.75
CA GLN A 509 -12.61 -14.81 44.32
C GLN A 509 -11.26 -14.88 45.04
N ASP A 510 -10.32 -13.99 44.70
CA ASP A 510 -9.04 -13.88 45.39
C ASP A 510 -9.20 -13.21 46.77
N SER A 511 -9.08 -14.01 47.84
CA SER A 511 -9.15 -13.54 49.24
C SER A 511 -8.17 -12.41 49.60
N GLY A 512 -7.07 -12.23 48.86
CA GLY A 512 -6.10 -11.15 49.04
C GLY A 512 -6.53 -9.82 48.42
N SER A 513 -7.51 -9.84 47.52
CA SER A 513 -7.98 -8.67 46.77
C SER A 513 -8.97 -7.82 47.55
N ARG A 514 -9.03 -6.53 47.21
CA ARG A 514 -10.05 -5.61 47.73
C ARG A 514 -11.45 -5.97 47.23
N ALA A 515 -11.57 -6.57 46.04
CA ALA A 515 -12.84 -6.95 45.46
C ALA A 515 -13.51 -8.12 46.21
N ALA A 516 -12.74 -9.01 46.86
CA ALA A 516 -13.28 -10.07 47.72
C ALA A 516 -14.04 -9.54 48.95
N ARG A 517 -13.87 -8.27 49.31
CA ARG A 517 -14.58 -7.62 50.43
C ARG A 517 -15.93 -7.03 50.02
N LEU A 518 -16.24 -7.00 48.72
CA LEU A 518 -17.47 -6.43 48.18
C LEU A 518 -18.55 -7.52 48.09
N PRO A 519 -19.83 -7.24 48.41
CA PRO A 519 -20.93 -8.13 48.06
C PRO A 519 -21.02 -8.34 46.55
N GLN A 520 -21.51 -9.50 46.10
CA GLN A 520 -21.63 -9.84 44.67
C GLN A 520 -22.46 -8.79 43.91
N GLU A 521 -23.50 -8.23 44.53
CA GLU A 521 -24.34 -7.19 43.93
C GLU A 521 -23.54 -5.92 43.61
N VAL A 522 -22.55 -5.57 44.44
CA VAL A 522 -21.66 -4.44 44.19
C VAL A 522 -20.68 -4.75 43.07
N VAL A 523 -20.18 -5.99 43.01
CA VAL A 523 -19.32 -6.46 41.91
C VAL A 523 -20.07 -6.39 40.58
N ASP A 524 -21.33 -6.84 40.55
CA ASP A 524 -22.18 -6.78 39.36
C ASP A 524 -22.50 -5.34 38.94
N LEU A 525 -22.71 -4.43 39.91
CA LEU A 525 -22.87 -3.01 39.64
C LEU A 525 -21.60 -2.37 39.06
N VAL A 526 -20.42 -2.75 39.57
CA VAL A 526 -19.13 -2.28 39.03
C VAL A 526 -18.93 -2.79 37.61
N LYS A 527 -19.18 -4.08 37.37
CA LYS A 527 -19.13 -4.70 36.04
C LYS A 527 -19.94 -3.90 35.01
N GLY A 528 -21.16 -3.48 35.37
CA GLY A 528 -22.02 -2.68 34.49
C GLY A 528 -21.58 -1.22 34.26
N ARG A 529 -20.56 -0.72 34.98
CA ARG A 529 -20.08 0.67 34.89
C ARG A 529 -18.67 0.80 34.30
N LEU A 530 -18.01 -0.31 33.98
CA LEU A 530 -16.69 -0.26 33.33
C LEU A 530 -16.84 0.27 31.89
N PRO A 531 -15.98 1.20 31.44
CA PRO A 531 -16.01 1.74 30.08
C PRO A 531 -15.46 0.71 29.08
N THR A 532 -16.26 -0.33 28.84
CA THR A 532 -15.97 -1.49 28.00
C THR A 532 -17.03 -1.64 26.92
N MET A 533 -16.83 -2.58 26.01
CA MET A 533 -17.72 -2.90 24.90
C MET A 533 -18.11 -4.36 24.96
N THR A 534 -19.40 -4.61 24.83
CA THR A 534 -19.91 -5.94 24.49
C THR A 534 -19.47 -6.33 23.07
N ARG A 535 -19.50 -7.63 22.77
CA ARG A 535 -19.24 -8.13 21.40
C ARG A 535 -20.17 -7.48 20.37
N LYS A 536 -21.46 -7.39 20.71
CA LYS A 536 -22.48 -6.77 19.85
C LYS A 536 -22.17 -5.30 19.54
N GLU A 537 -21.86 -4.50 20.56
CA GLU A 537 -21.46 -3.10 20.35
C GLU A 537 -20.20 -3.01 19.48
N ALA A 538 -19.19 -3.85 19.73
CA ALA A 538 -17.97 -3.86 18.91
C ALA A 538 -18.25 -4.20 17.43
N GLU A 539 -19.21 -5.07 17.15
CA GLU A 539 -19.66 -5.38 15.79
C GLU A 539 -20.43 -4.21 15.15
N GLU A 540 -21.27 -3.50 15.92
CA GLU A 540 -21.95 -2.28 15.48
C GLU A 540 -20.93 -1.18 15.12
N TYR A 541 -19.92 -0.94 15.96
CA TYR A 541 -18.83 0.00 15.64
C TYR A 541 -18.00 -0.44 14.44
N ARG A 542 -17.74 -1.74 14.28
CA ARG A 542 -17.07 -2.25 13.08
C ARG A 542 -17.87 -1.90 11.82
N LEU A 543 -19.19 -2.12 11.82
CA LEU A 543 -20.04 -1.79 10.68
C LEU A 543 -20.08 -0.28 10.42
N ALA A 544 -20.14 0.55 11.47
CA ALA A 544 -20.07 2.00 11.35
C ALA A 544 -18.74 2.45 10.73
N LEU A 545 -17.60 1.94 11.22
CA LEU A 545 -16.29 2.25 10.67
C LEU A 545 -16.12 1.73 9.23
N MET A 546 -16.64 0.54 8.91
CA MET A 546 -16.60 0.03 7.52
C MET A 546 -17.38 0.96 6.57
N LYS A 547 -18.51 1.50 7.03
CA LYS A 547 -19.27 2.50 6.27
C LYS A 547 -18.50 3.81 6.13
N GLU A 548 -17.92 4.32 7.22
CA GLU A 548 -17.06 5.51 7.23
C GLU A 548 -15.90 5.36 6.24
N ARG A 549 -15.19 4.22 6.31
CA ARG A 549 -14.11 3.86 5.38
C ARG A 549 -14.56 3.75 3.94
N THR A 550 -15.77 3.25 3.68
CA THR A 550 -16.29 3.17 2.30
C THR A 550 -16.52 4.57 1.73
N VAL A 551 -17.07 5.47 2.54
CA VAL A 551 -17.26 6.88 2.17
C VAL A 551 -15.90 7.56 1.96
N PHE A 552 -14.96 7.36 2.89
CA PHE A 552 -13.61 7.89 2.79
C PHE A 552 -12.87 7.38 1.54
N VAL A 553 -12.92 6.07 1.25
CA VAL A 553 -12.33 5.52 0.02
C VAL A 553 -12.98 6.14 -1.22
N GLY A 554 -14.29 6.40 -1.19
CA GLY A 554 -14.98 7.14 -2.26
C GLY A 554 -14.43 8.56 -2.44
N LYS A 555 -14.34 9.34 -1.34
CA LYS A 555 -13.78 10.70 -1.35
C LYS A 555 -12.31 10.72 -1.77
N TYR A 556 -11.49 9.79 -1.28
CA TYR A 556 -10.10 9.64 -1.68
C TYR A 556 -9.99 9.24 -3.15
N GLU A 557 -10.82 8.31 -3.61
CA GLU A 557 -10.86 7.95 -5.02
C GLU A 557 -11.18 9.20 -5.84
N ASP A 558 -12.21 9.98 -5.47
CA ASP A 558 -12.67 11.21 -6.14
C ASP A 558 -11.65 12.37 -6.09
N ASN A 559 -10.98 12.60 -4.95
CA ASN A 559 -10.10 13.75 -4.74
C ASN A 559 -8.63 13.48 -5.10
N ALA A 560 -8.14 12.24 -4.91
CA ALA A 560 -6.73 11.90 -5.14
C ALA A 560 -6.53 11.11 -6.43
N CYS A 561 -7.36 10.09 -6.66
CA CYS A 561 -7.16 9.16 -7.77
C CYS A 561 -7.96 9.54 -9.00
N ARG A 562 -8.88 10.48 -8.85
CA ARG A 562 -9.80 11.00 -9.86
C ARG A 562 -9.60 12.49 -10.09
N VAL A 563 -8.43 13.02 -9.73
CA VAL A 563 -7.97 14.28 -10.29
C VAL A 563 -7.89 14.06 -11.81
N ARG A 564 -8.74 14.79 -12.55
CA ARG A 564 -8.71 14.75 -14.00
C ARG A 564 -7.50 15.52 -14.48
N MET A 565 -6.88 15.03 -15.53
CA MET A 565 -5.92 15.83 -16.27
C MET A 565 -6.64 17.06 -16.84
N ASN A 566 -6.41 18.23 -16.22
CA ASN A 566 -6.98 19.51 -16.63
C ASN A 566 -5.95 20.24 -17.50
N MET A 567 -6.26 20.39 -18.78
CA MET A 567 -5.34 20.96 -19.78
C MET A 567 -5.75 22.38 -20.20
N CYS A 568 -6.80 22.96 -19.59
CA CYS A 568 -7.28 24.32 -19.85
C CYS A 568 -7.31 25.10 -18.53
N GLU A 569 -6.63 26.25 -18.47
CA GLU A 569 -6.87 27.25 -17.41
C GLU A 569 -8.17 28.00 -17.75
N HIS A 570 -9.21 27.84 -16.94
CA HIS A 570 -10.39 28.69 -16.94
C HIS A 570 -10.65 29.24 -15.55
#